data_AF-A0A7W0NS83-F1
#
_entry.id   AF-A0A7W0NS83-F1
#
_cell.length_a   1.000
_cell.length_b   1.000
_cell.length_c   1.000
_cell.angle_alpha   90.00
_cell.angle_beta   90.00
_cell.angle_gamma   90.00
#
_symmetry.space_group_name_H-M   'P 1'
#
loop_
_entity.id
_entity.type
_entity.pdbx_description
1 polymer ?
#
loop_
_entity_poly.entity_id
_entity_poly.type
_entity_poly.pdbx_seq_one_letter_code
_entity_poly.pdbx_strand_id
1 'polypeptide(L)'
;MAIFDPRKLRAEHVVAAIKEYRSAPPKHRPARSAFLLVEGKRLPAKQIICLAFLCATGELPRSEQLTGGRASVQLLRCLGFDAIYEKRQKTGNRNKVKNARREAFRQVLASRFGVINIEERFAVLRVPDLSSRNSVASDLMSILSAIESVRQMPVRGKSNHRLCCDFYLPDHRLIIEFDERQHFTLPRAASLRAYPTDSQAGFDRERWIALCQEIQAGDNSPVYRDEQRAFYDAIRDIVAPQMGFKPVVRVFEGDVLWERESTLSDAAKSILHTIESLIGRT
;
A
#
# COMPACT_ATOMS: atom_id res chain seq x y z
N MET A 1 -1.77 10.30 31.93
CA MET A 1 -2.46 10.58 30.66
C MET A 1 -3.88 10.99 30.97
N ALA A 2 -4.15 12.29 30.82
CA ALA A 2 -5.38 12.92 31.22
C ALA A 2 -6.49 12.83 30.16
N ILE A 3 -7.75 12.88 30.64
CA ILE A 3 -8.94 13.02 29.80
C ILE A 3 -8.96 14.46 29.26
N PHE A 4 -9.09 14.61 27.94
CA PHE A 4 -9.21 15.92 27.30
C PHE A 4 -10.51 16.63 27.72
N ASP A 5 -10.40 17.81 28.33
CA ASP A 5 -11.53 18.68 28.67
C ASP A 5 -11.28 20.09 28.09
N PRO A 6 -12.04 20.53 27.07
CA PRO A 6 -11.82 21.82 26.42
C PRO A 6 -12.06 23.02 27.35
N ARG A 7 -12.82 22.86 28.44
CA ARG A 7 -13.10 23.94 29.41
C ARG A 7 -11.86 24.33 30.23
N LYS A 8 -10.82 23.49 30.22
CA LYS A 8 -9.54 23.79 30.87
C LYS A 8 -8.65 24.71 30.02
N LEU A 9 -8.99 24.92 28.75
CA LEU A 9 -8.21 25.76 27.85
C LEU A 9 -8.62 27.23 27.96
N ARG A 10 -7.62 28.09 27.88
CA ARG A 10 -7.72 29.55 27.84
C ARG A 10 -6.80 30.07 26.75
N ALA A 11 -6.99 31.32 26.33
CA ALA A 11 -6.19 31.91 25.26
C ALA A 11 -4.68 31.91 25.56
N GLU A 12 -4.30 32.15 26.82
CA GLU A 12 -2.92 32.11 27.30
C GLU A 12 -2.22 30.77 27.01
N HIS A 13 -2.93 29.65 27.15
CA HIS A 13 -2.40 28.31 26.89
C HIS A 13 -2.13 28.10 25.40
N VAL A 14 -2.97 28.68 24.53
CA VAL A 14 -2.76 28.61 23.08
C VAL A 14 -1.55 29.46 22.67
N VAL A 15 -1.35 30.63 23.28
CA VAL A 15 -0.15 31.47 23.05
C VAL A 15 1.12 30.72 23.47
N ALA A 16 1.12 30.09 24.64
CA ALA A 16 2.23 29.25 25.10
C ALA A 16 2.53 28.10 24.13
N ALA A 17 1.48 27.41 23.66
CA ALA A 17 1.57 26.34 22.69
C ALA A 17 2.16 26.77 21.34
N ILE A 18 1.82 27.97 20.84
CA ILE A 18 2.41 28.53 19.62
C ILE A 18 3.92 28.74 19.80
N LYS A 19 4.34 29.27 20.95
CA LYS A 19 5.76 29.48 21.26
C LYS A 19 6.52 28.15 21.29
N GLU A 20 5.98 27.15 21.98
CA GLU A 20 6.57 25.81 22.07
C GLU A 20 6.67 25.14 20.69
N TYR A 21 5.59 25.20 19.90
CA TYR A 21 5.57 24.64 18.55
C TYR A 21 6.62 25.29 17.63
N ARG A 22 6.87 26.59 17.77
CA ARG A 22 7.89 27.32 17.00
C ARG A 22 9.31 26.95 17.42
N SER A 23 9.56 26.73 18.71
CA SER A 23 10.89 26.35 19.21
C SER A 23 11.27 24.91 18.90
N ALA A 24 10.31 23.98 18.91
CA ALA A 24 10.55 22.57 18.71
C ALA A 24 9.36 21.92 17.97
N PRO A 25 9.24 22.09 16.64
CA PRO A 25 8.14 21.52 15.90
C PRO A 25 8.20 19.98 15.96
N PRO A 26 7.14 19.30 16.43
CA PRO A 26 7.16 17.85 16.57
C PRO A 26 7.27 17.13 15.21
N LYS A 27 8.03 16.03 15.17
CA LYS A 27 8.17 15.15 13.99
C LYS A 27 6.88 14.37 13.72
N HIS A 28 5.87 15.03 13.18
CA HIS A 28 4.60 14.40 12.80
C HIS A 28 4.13 14.81 11.42
N ARG A 29 3.19 14.02 10.87
CA ARG A 29 2.60 14.31 9.56
C ARG A 29 1.94 15.70 9.56
N PRO A 30 2.14 16.50 8.50
CA PRO A 30 1.56 17.83 8.41
C PRO A 30 0.02 17.77 8.45
N ALA A 31 -0.59 18.78 9.08
CA ALA A 31 -2.05 18.94 9.05
C ALA A 31 -2.54 19.12 7.60
N ARG A 32 -3.71 18.55 7.31
CA ARG A 32 -4.26 18.46 5.94
C ARG A 32 -5.51 19.29 5.69
N SER A 33 -6.15 19.83 6.73
CA SER A 33 -7.47 20.47 6.61
C SER A 33 -7.86 21.41 7.75
N ALA A 34 -7.14 21.44 8.87
CA ALA A 34 -7.51 22.24 10.04
C ALA A 34 -6.29 23.00 10.52
N PHE A 35 -6.37 24.33 10.47
CA PHE A 35 -5.22 25.20 10.72
C PHE A 35 -5.58 26.36 11.63
N LEU A 36 -4.65 26.73 12.50
CA LEU A 36 -4.58 28.00 13.20
C LEU A 36 -3.77 28.99 12.34
N LEU A 37 -4.23 30.23 12.20
CA LEU A 37 -3.56 31.28 11.45
C LEU A 37 -2.82 32.21 12.41
N VAL A 38 -1.51 32.31 12.26
CA VAL A 38 -0.66 33.18 13.08
C VAL A 38 0.39 33.84 12.20
N GLU A 39 0.41 35.18 12.12
CA GLU A 39 1.41 35.95 11.36
C GLU A 39 1.58 35.46 9.91
N GLY A 40 0.46 35.22 9.22
CA GLY A 40 0.46 34.70 7.84
C GLY A 40 0.87 33.22 7.70
N LYS A 41 1.20 32.53 8.79
CA LYS A 41 1.54 31.10 8.80
C LYS A 41 0.36 30.23 9.22
N ARG A 42 0.32 29.01 8.69
CA ARG A 42 -0.67 27.98 9.00
C ARG A 42 -0.07 26.96 9.96
N LEU A 43 -0.61 26.87 11.17
CA LEU A 43 -0.18 25.89 12.18
C LEU A 43 -1.21 24.76 12.33
N PRO A 44 -0.80 23.50 12.53
CA PRO A 44 -1.71 22.37 12.72
C PRO A 44 -2.65 22.52 13.93
N ALA A 45 -3.95 22.76 13.71
CA ALA A 45 -4.91 23.08 14.77
C ALA A 45 -4.95 22.03 15.90
N LYS A 46 -5.01 20.73 15.55
CA LYS A 46 -5.06 19.64 16.53
C LYS A 46 -3.80 19.57 17.39
N GLN A 47 -2.62 19.84 16.83
CA GLN A 47 -1.37 19.83 17.62
C GLN A 47 -1.29 21.03 18.54
N ILE A 48 -1.68 22.22 18.06
CA ILE A 48 -1.70 23.40 18.92
C ILE A 48 -2.63 23.19 20.12
N ILE A 49 -3.77 22.53 19.94
CA ILE A 49 -4.67 22.17 21.04
C ILE A 49 -4.03 21.15 22.00
N CYS A 50 -3.29 20.15 21.50
CA CYS A 50 -2.57 19.21 22.37
C CYS A 50 -1.55 19.93 23.25
N LEU A 51 -0.75 20.79 22.64
CA LEU A 51 0.27 21.57 23.35
C LEU A 51 -0.38 22.55 24.32
N ALA A 52 -1.48 23.21 23.94
CA ALA A 52 -2.20 24.09 24.84
C ALA A 52 -2.76 23.33 26.06
N PHE A 53 -3.24 22.10 25.85
CA PHE A 53 -3.69 21.25 26.95
C PHE A 53 -2.54 20.80 27.85
N LEU A 54 -1.38 20.49 27.28
CA LEU A 54 -0.16 20.22 28.02
C LEU A 54 0.25 21.44 28.86
N CYS A 55 0.28 22.63 28.28
CA CYS A 55 0.56 23.88 29.02
C CYS A 55 -0.45 24.12 30.15
N ALA A 56 -1.73 23.78 29.94
CA ALA A 56 -2.80 23.99 30.92
C ALA A 56 -2.82 22.99 32.08
N THR A 57 -2.34 21.77 31.85
CA THR A 57 -2.56 20.64 32.79
C THR A 57 -1.30 19.90 33.20
N GLY A 58 -0.18 20.13 32.53
CA GLY A 58 1.05 19.36 32.70
C GLY A 58 1.01 17.96 32.06
N GLU A 59 -0.10 17.55 31.43
CA GLU A 59 -0.25 16.25 30.80
C GLU A 59 -0.70 16.32 29.33
N LEU A 60 -0.22 15.39 28.51
CA LEU A 60 -0.72 15.21 27.14
C LEU A 60 -2.06 14.46 27.16
N PRO A 61 -3.05 14.88 26.33
CA PRO A 61 -4.30 14.17 26.18
C PRO A 61 -4.12 12.89 25.36
N ARG A 62 -5.00 11.89 25.54
CA ARG A 62 -4.99 10.68 24.70
C ARG A 62 -5.37 11.04 23.25
N SER A 63 -4.70 10.41 22.29
CA SER A 63 -4.81 10.74 20.87
C SER A 63 -6.23 10.55 20.31
N GLU A 64 -6.97 9.56 20.85
CA GLU A 64 -8.33 9.22 20.46
C GLU A 64 -9.37 10.23 20.98
N GLN A 65 -9.04 11.00 22.02
CA GLN A 65 -9.95 11.94 22.67
C GLN A 65 -9.94 13.34 22.04
N LEU A 66 -8.93 13.61 21.21
CA LEU A 66 -8.80 14.89 20.52
C LEU A 66 -9.80 14.97 19.38
N THR A 67 -10.63 16.01 19.45
CA THR A 67 -11.72 16.32 18.54
C THR A 67 -11.29 16.32 17.06
N GLY A 68 -12.25 16.07 16.16
CA GLY A 68 -12.02 16.14 14.72
C GLY A 68 -11.63 17.55 14.26
N GLY A 69 -11.04 17.68 13.06
CA GLY A 69 -10.46 18.95 12.58
C GLY A 69 -11.40 20.17 12.60
N ARG A 70 -12.72 19.98 12.42
CA ARG A 70 -13.69 21.09 12.55
C ARG A 70 -13.88 21.54 13.99
N ALA A 71 -13.98 20.59 14.92
CA ALA A 71 -14.15 20.88 16.33
C ALA A 71 -12.88 21.51 16.92
N SER A 72 -11.70 21.12 16.43
CA SER A 72 -10.45 21.81 16.77
C SER A 72 -10.46 23.29 16.32
N VAL A 73 -10.87 23.56 15.09
CA VAL A 73 -11.00 24.94 14.57
C VAL A 73 -12.03 25.75 15.36
N GLN A 74 -13.17 25.13 15.67
CA GLN A 74 -14.22 25.80 16.47
C GLN A 74 -13.72 26.16 17.87
N LEU A 75 -13.00 25.25 18.53
CA LEU A 75 -12.44 25.51 19.86
C LEU A 75 -11.45 26.68 19.84
N LEU A 76 -10.53 26.71 18.87
CA LEU A 76 -9.58 27.82 18.72
C LEU A 76 -10.29 29.16 18.46
N ARG A 77 -11.36 29.17 17.66
CA ARG A 77 -12.20 30.36 17.45
C ARG A 77 -12.90 30.81 18.72
N CYS A 78 -13.46 29.88 19.49
CA CYS A 78 -14.07 30.20 20.79
C CYS A 78 -13.05 30.76 21.79
N LEU A 79 -11.77 30.40 21.65
CA LEU A 79 -10.67 30.93 22.45
C LEU A 79 -10.10 32.26 21.89
N GLY A 80 -10.71 32.83 20.85
CA GLY A 80 -10.35 34.14 20.29
C GLY A 80 -9.30 34.11 19.17
N PHE A 81 -9.06 32.96 18.54
CA PHE A 81 -8.06 32.84 17.48
C PHE A 81 -8.66 32.64 16.09
N ASP A 82 -7.97 33.19 15.09
CA ASP A 82 -8.25 32.91 13.69
C ASP A 82 -7.83 31.49 13.32
N ALA A 83 -8.81 30.65 13.01
CA ALA A 83 -8.59 29.29 12.57
C ALA A 83 -9.47 28.97 11.36
N ILE A 84 -8.96 28.11 10.46
CA ILE A 84 -9.65 27.72 9.23
C ILE A 84 -9.76 26.20 9.12
N TYR A 85 -10.92 25.77 8.62
CA TYR A 85 -11.13 24.40 8.20
C TYR A 85 -11.30 24.36 6.68
N GLU A 86 -10.31 23.83 5.98
CA GLU A 86 -10.34 23.62 4.54
C GLU A 86 -10.84 22.20 4.26
N LYS A 87 -12.06 22.10 3.74
CA LYS A 87 -12.63 20.82 3.32
C LYS A 87 -11.76 20.32 2.17
N ARG A 88 -11.12 19.17 2.35
CA ARG A 88 -10.36 18.53 1.28
C ARG A 88 -11.28 18.43 0.06
N GLN A 89 -10.88 18.99 -1.08
CA GLN A 89 -11.55 18.67 -2.33
C GLN A 89 -11.57 17.15 -2.43
N LYS A 90 -12.73 16.56 -2.73
CA LYS A 90 -12.82 15.13 -3.01
C LYS A 90 -11.91 14.89 -4.21
N THR A 91 -10.67 14.47 -3.98
CA THR A 91 -9.90 13.80 -5.01
C THR A 91 -10.82 12.71 -5.53
N GLY A 92 -11.10 12.69 -6.84
CA GLY A 92 -12.00 11.73 -7.46
C GLY A 92 -11.75 10.33 -6.88
N ASN A 93 -12.81 9.54 -6.69
CA ASN A 93 -12.72 8.26 -6.02
C ASN A 93 -11.53 7.46 -6.56
N ARG A 94 -10.46 7.34 -5.76
CA ARG A 94 -9.20 6.71 -6.22
C ARG A 94 -9.46 5.29 -6.69
N ASN A 95 -10.40 4.61 -6.05
CA ASN A 95 -10.83 3.28 -6.46
C ASN A 95 -11.52 3.28 -7.82
N LYS A 96 -12.25 4.34 -8.18
CA LYS A 96 -12.88 4.48 -9.50
C LYS A 96 -11.82 4.65 -10.59
N VAL A 97 -10.82 5.50 -10.37
CA VAL A 97 -9.71 5.69 -11.33
C VAL A 97 -8.88 4.42 -11.47
N LYS A 98 -8.56 3.77 -10.34
CA LYS A 98 -7.86 2.48 -10.30
C LYS A 98 -8.59 1.41 -11.10
N ASN A 99 -9.88 1.22 -10.82
CA ASN A 99 -10.69 0.22 -11.51
C ASN A 99 -10.80 0.52 -13.02
N ALA A 100 -10.87 1.81 -13.39
CA ALA A 100 -10.86 2.21 -14.80
C ALA A 100 -9.52 1.86 -15.50
N ARG A 101 -8.37 2.04 -14.83
CA ARG A 101 -7.06 1.66 -15.38
C ARG A 101 -6.90 0.16 -15.53
N ARG A 102 -7.32 -0.60 -14.52
CA ARG A 102 -7.34 -2.08 -14.56
C ARG A 102 -8.21 -2.58 -15.71
N GLU A 103 -9.38 -1.97 -15.90
CA GLU A 103 -10.29 -2.30 -17.00
C GLU A 103 -9.73 -1.91 -18.37
N ALA A 104 -9.12 -0.73 -18.50
CA ALA A 104 -8.46 -0.32 -19.74
C ALA A 104 -7.32 -1.29 -20.11
N PHE A 105 -6.52 -1.73 -19.13
CA PHE A 105 -5.49 -2.74 -19.35
C PHE A 105 -6.10 -4.06 -19.83
N ARG A 106 -7.20 -4.53 -19.21
CA ARG A 106 -7.93 -5.73 -19.63
C ARG A 106 -8.37 -5.64 -21.10
N GLN A 107 -8.85 -4.48 -21.53
CA GLN A 107 -9.30 -4.26 -22.91
C GLN A 107 -8.14 -4.33 -23.91
N VAL A 108 -6.98 -3.76 -23.57
CA VAL A 108 -5.76 -3.87 -24.38
C VAL A 108 -5.27 -5.32 -24.46
N LEU A 109 -5.31 -6.06 -23.35
CA LEU A 109 -4.96 -7.48 -23.37
C LEU A 109 -5.93 -8.27 -24.26
N ALA A 110 -7.23 -8.00 -24.17
CA ALA A 110 -8.24 -8.70 -24.95
C ALA A 110 -8.14 -8.40 -26.45
N SER A 111 -7.85 -7.15 -26.84
CA SER A 111 -7.69 -6.78 -28.25
C SER A 111 -6.49 -7.47 -28.91
N ARG A 112 -5.40 -7.68 -28.16
CA ARG A 112 -4.16 -8.28 -28.69
C ARG A 112 -4.11 -9.80 -28.57
N PHE A 113 -4.59 -10.34 -27.45
CA PHE A 113 -4.34 -11.72 -27.05
C PHE A 113 -5.61 -12.57 -26.95
N GLY A 114 -6.79 -11.99 -27.19
CA GLY A 114 -8.06 -12.73 -27.25
C GLY A 114 -8.75 -12.84 -25.88
N VAL A 115 -9.14 -14.05 -25.50
CA VAL A 115 -9.94 -14.27 -24.29
C VAL A 115 -9.13 -13.96 -23.04
N ILE A 116 -9.69 -13.16 -22.12
CA ILE A 116 -9.10 -12.85 -20.81
C ILE A 116 -10.09 -13.25 -19.71
N ASN A 117 -9.69 -14.17 -18.84
CA ASN A 117 -10.41 -14.46 -17.61
C ASN A 117 -9.93 -13.54 -16.49
N ILE A 118 -10.85 -13.06 -15.66
CA ILE A 118 -10.56 -12.22 -14.50
C ILE A 118 -10.81 -13.00 -13.22
N GLU A 119 -10.01 -12.72 -12.20
CA GLU A 119 -10.17 -13.31 -10.86
C GLU A 119 -10.19 -14.85 -10.84
N GLU A 120 -9.53 -15.47 -11.83
CA GLU A 120 -9.47 -16.92 -12.00
C GLU A 120 -8.74 -17.58 -10.83
N ARG A 121 -9.17 -18.78 -10.43
CA ARG A 121 -8.56 -19.54 -9.34
C ARG A 121 -8.15 -20.91 -9.83
N PHE A 122 -6.93 -21.31 -9.55
CA PHE A 122 -6.44 -22.65 -9.91
C PHE A 122 -6.35 -23.56 -8.69
N ALA A 123 -6.60 -24.86 -8.87
CA ALA A 123 -6.47 -25.83 -7.78
C ALA A 123 -5.01 -25.95 -7.29
N VAL A 124 -4.05 -25.77 -8.21
CA VAL A 124 -2.61 -25.87 -7.92
C VAL A 124 -2.07 -24.65 -7.18
N LEU A 125 -2.67 -23.46 -7.34
CA LEU A 125 -2.26 -22.23 -6.67
C LEU A 125 -3.00 -22.09 -5.34
N ARG A 126 -2.50 -22.78 -4.32
CA ARG A 126 -3.08 -22.79 -2.99
C ARG A 126 -2.04 -22.56 -1.90
N VAL A 127 -2.49 -21.97 -0.80
CA VAL A 127 -1.66 -21.76 0.38
C VAL A 127 -1.36 -23.12 1.04
N PRO A 128 -0.09 -23.49 1.25
CA PRO A 128 0.26 -24.73 1.94
C PRO A 128 -0.13 -24.67 3.43
N ASP A 129 -0.08 -25.80 4.12
CA ASP A 129 -0.33 -25.82 5.55
C ASP A 129 0.84 -25.21 6.33
N LEU A 130 0.67 -23.95 6.72
CA LEU A 130 1.67 -23.20 7.47
C LEU A 130 1.82 -23.67 8.94
N SER A 131 0.92 -24.51 9.44
CA SER A 131 1.06 -25.14 10.77
C SER A 131 2.05 -26.30 10.76
N SER A 132 2.21 -26.94 9.60
CA SER A 132 3.14 -28.05 9.39
C SER A 132 4.22 -27.65 8.39
N ARG A 133 5.21 -26.85 8.85
CA ARG A 133 6.27 -26.31 7.99
C ARG A 133 7.07 -27.37 7.22
N ASN A 134 7.17 -28.59 7.75
CA ASN A 134 7.84 -29.71 7.09
C ASN A 134 7.13 -30.16 5.80
N SER A 135 5.86 -29.77 5.59
CA SER A 135 5.10 -30.06 4.38
C SER A 135 5.22 -28.97 3.30
N VAL A 136 5.87 -27.85 3.61
CA VAL A 136 6.11 -26.75 2.67
C VAL A 136 7.32 -27.10 1.81
N ALA A 137 7.20 -26.94 0.49
CA ALA A 137 8.31 -27.15 -0.44
C ALA A 137 9.52 -26.27 -0.04
N SER A 138 10.74 -26.79 -0.23
CA SER A 138 11.99 -26.14 0.20
C SER A 138 12.12 -24.70 -0.26
N ASP A 139 11.77 -24.44 -1.52
CA ASP A 139 11.86 -23.10 -2.13
C ASP A 139 10.92 -22.12 -1.44
N LEU A 140 9.68 -22.54 -1.22
CA LEU A 140 8.69 -21.74 -0.50
C LEU A 140 9.06 -21.57 0.98
N MET A 141 9.73 -22.55 1.59
CA MET A 141 10.17 -22.47 2.99
C MET A 141 11.30 -21.45 3.18
N SER A 142 12.24 -21.36 2.23
CA SER A 142 13.28 -20.33 2.20
C SER A 142 12.67 -18.94 2.07
N ILE A 143 11.69 -18.78 1.16
CA ILE A 143 10.95 -17.54 0.97
C ILE A 143 10.17 -17.16 2.22
N LEU A 144 9.45 -18.10 2.82
CA LEU A 144 8.69 -17.92 4.06
C LEU A 144 9.60 -17.39 5.18
N SER A 145 10.75 -18.03 5.38
CA SER A 145 11.71 -17.64 6.42
C SER A 145 12.27 -16.24 6.18
N ALA A 146 12.59 -15.89 4.92
CA ALA A 146 13.06 -14.55 4.57
C ALA A 146 12.01 -13.47 4.87
N ILE A 147 10.75 -13.71 4.51
CA ILE A 147 9.63 -12.81 4.79
C ILE A 147 9.47 -12.58 6.29
N GLU A 148 9.42 -13.64 7.09
CA GLU A 148 9.16 -13.55 8.54
C GLU A 148 10.28 -12.84 9.30
N SER A 149 11.52 -12.97 8.82
CA SER A 149 12.70 -12.36 9.44
C SER A 149 12.67 -10.83 9.42
N VAL A 150 11.99 -10.21 8.45
CA VAL A 150 11.98 -8.75 8.25
C VAL A 150 11.38 -8.02 9.46
N ARG A 151 10.30 -8.55 10.03
CA ARG A 151 9.59 -7.93 11.16
C ARG A 151 9.41 -8.87 12.35
N GLN A 152 10.05 -10.05 12.32
CA GLN A 152 9.84 -11.13 13.30
C GLN A 152 8.35 -11.49 13.41
N MET A 153 7.68 -11.53 12.25
CA MET A 153 6.23 -11.68 12.15
C MET A 153 5.91 -12.94 11.35
N PRO A 154 5.16 -13.90 11.90
CA PRO A 154 4.82 -15.11 11.16
C PRO A 154 3.87 -14.79 10.01
N VAL A 155 4.09 -15.42 8.86
CA VAL A 155 3.12 -15.44 7.77
C VAL A 155 1.88 -16.21 8.25
N ARG A 156 0.70 -15.62 8.08
CA ARG A 156 -0.58 -16.27 8.40
C ARG A 156 -1.36 -16.52 7.13
N GLY A 157 -2.12 -17.61 7.11
CA GLY A 157 -2.97 -17.96 5.98
C GLY A 157 -3.81 -19.19 6.29
N LYS A 158 -4.98 -19.30 5.65
CA LYS A 158 -5.79 -20.52 5.74
C LYS A 158 -5.20 -21.58 4.81
N SER A 159 -4.88 -22.75 5.36
CA SER A 159 -4.44 -23.90 4.56
C SER A 159 -5.45 -24.21 3.45
N ASN A 160 -4.95 -24.57 2.26
CA ASN A 160 -5.71 -24.83 1.04
C ASN A 160 -6.53 -23.64 0.51
N HIS A 161 -6.28 -22.41 1.00
CA HIS A 161 -6.88 -21.22 0.40
C HIS A 161 -6.40 -21.08 -1.05
N ARG A 162 -7.33 -21.06 -2.01
CA ARG A 162 -7.04 -20.89 -3.43
C ARG A 162 -6.75 -19.43 -3.73
N LEU A 163 -5.57 -19.20 -4.30
CA LEU A 163 -5.16 -17.88 -4.73
C LEU A 163 -5.84 -17.52 -6.05
N CYS A 164 -6.24 -16.26 -6.13
CA CYS A 164 -6.90 -15.67 -7.27
C CYS A 164 -5.87 -14.87 -8.06
N CYS A 165 -5.97 -14.87 -9.38
CA CYS A 165 -5.11 -14.11 -10.27
C CYS A 165 -5.89 -12.96 -10.91
N ASP A 166 -5.23 -11.82 -11.14
CA ASP A 166 -5.93 -10.65 -11.69
C ASP A 166 -6.41 -10.87 -13.12
N PHE A 167 -5.54 -11.43 -13.97
CA PHE A 167 -5.85 -11.79 -15.35
C PHE A 167 -5.23 -13.13 -15.72
N TYR A 168 -5.96 -13.90 -16.53
CA TYR A 168 -5.49 -15.16 -17.09
C TYR A 168 -5.81 -15.24 -18.59
N LEU A 169 -4.80 -15.57 -19.38
CA LEU A 169 -4.90 -15.80 -20.83
C LEU A 169 -4.94 -17.33 -21.06
N PRO A 170 -6.13 -17.95 -21.18
CA PRO A 170 -6.28 -19.40 -21.27
C PRO A 170 -5.51 -20.03 -22.43
N ASP A 171 -5.58 -19.44 -23.62
CA ASP A 171 -4.94 -19.94 -24.84
C ASP A 171 -3.41 -19.97 -24.74
N HIS A 172 -2.84 -19.21 -23.80
CA HIS A 172 -1.41 -19.05 -23.62
C HIS A 172 -0.90 -19.60 -22.28
N ARG A 173 -1.81 -20.08 -21.41
CA ARG A 173 -1.51 -20.48 -20.02
C ARG A 173 -0.65 -19.43 -19.28
N LEU A 174 -0.98 -18.16 -19.47
CA LEU A 174 -0.24 -17.03 -18.89
C LEU A 174 -1.09 -16.32 -17.83
N ILE A 175 -0.47 -16.09 -16.67
CA ILE A 175 -1.05 -15.31 -15.57
C ILE A 175 -0.40 -13.93 -15.57
N ILE A 176 -1.22 -12.90 -15.35
CA ILE A 176 -0.76 -11.52 -15.19
C ILE A 176 -1.33 -10.96 -13.88
N GLU A 177 -0.46 -10.44 -13.02
CA GLU A 177 -0.81 -9.76 -11.77
C GLU A 177 -0.64 -8.24 -11.93
N PHE A 178 -1.61 -7.48 -11.42
CA PHE A 178 -1.62 -6.02 -11.49
C PHE A 178 -1.29 -5.42 -10.11
N ASP A 179 0.00 -5.18 -9.88
CA ASP A 179 0.54 -4.77 -8.60
C ASP A 179 0.24 -3.30 -8.30
N GLU A 180 -0.57 -3.09 -7.26
CA GLU A 180 -0.82 -1.78 -6.68
C GLU A 180 0.27 -1.39 -5.68
N ARG A 181 0.37 -0.09 -5.34
CA ARG A 181 1.37 0.44 -4.39
C ARG A 181 1.51 -0.39 -3.10
N GLN A 182 0.43 -0.97 -2.60
CA GLN A 182 0.40 -1.78 -1.37
C GLN A 182 1.14 -3.13 -1.46
N HIS A 183 1.50 -3.60 -2.66
CA HIS A 183 2.31 -4.81 -2.84
C HIS A 183 3.81 -4.56 -2.61
N PHE A 184 4.25 -3.31 -2.72
CA PHE A 184 5.67 -2.94 -2.66
C PHE A 184 6.12 -2.69 -1.21
N THR A 185 6.25 -3.77 -0.45
CA THR A 185 6.60 -3.78 0.98
C THR A 185 8.00 -4.36 1.21
N LEU A 186 8.61 -4.10 2.38
CA LEU A 186 9.89 -4.73 2.73
C LEU A 186 9.83 -6.26 2.79
N PRO A 187 8.76 -6.90 3.34
CA PRO A 187 8.57 -8.35 3.22
C PRO A 187 8.55 -8.85 1.77
N ARG A 188 7.97 -8.10 0.83
CA ARG A 188 7.99 -8.46 -0.60
C ARG A 188 9.39 -8.39 -1.20
N ALA A 189 10.19 -7.39 -0.83
CA ALA A 189 11.60 -7.34 -1.23
C ALA A 189 12.38 -8.57 -0.74
N ALA A 190 12.17 -8.96 0.52
CA ALA A 190 12.79 -10.16 1.10
C ALA A 190 12.34 -11.44 0.39
N SER A 191 11.05 -11.55 0.06
CA SER A 191 10.55 -12.70 -0.69
C SER A 191 11.24 -12.84 -2.04
N LEU A 192 11.34 -11.75 -2.81
CA LEU A 192 11.93 -11.75 -4.16
C LEU A 192 13.41 -12.14 -4.14
N ARG A 193 14.17 -11.69 -3.13
CA ARG A 193 15.59 -12.09 -2.96
C ARG A 193 15.78 -13.56 -2.64
N ALA A 194 14.77 -14.18 -2.02
CA ALA A 194 14.79 -15.58 -1.64
C ALA A 194 14.27 -16.51 -2.76
N TYR A 195 13.92 -15.98 -3.93
CA TYR A 195 13.50 -16.81 -5.05
C TYR A 195 14.66 -17.70 -5.53
N PRO A 196 14.38 -18.96 -5.92
CA PRO A 196 15.39 -19.84 -6.51
C PRO A 196 16.12 -19.18 -7.68
N THR A 197 17.43 -19.44 -7.83
CA THR A 197 18.26 -18.81 -8.86
C THR A 197 17.88 -19.22 -10.29
N ASP A 198 17.29 -20.41 -10.43
CA ASP A 198 16.79 -21.00 -11.67
C ASP A 198 15.32 -20.63 -11.97
N SER A 199 14.63 -19.94 -11.06
CA SER A 199 13.25 -19.51 -11.29
C SER A 199 13.18 -18.39 -12.33
N GLN A 200 12.40 -18.63 -13.40
CA GLN A 200 12.10 -17.61 -14.41
C GLN A 200 10.95 -16.72 -13.94
N ALA A 201 11.17 -15.41 -13.96
CA ALA A 201 10.13 -14.41 -13.70
C ALA A 201 9.72 -13.74 -15.02
N GLY A 202 8.41 -13.48 -15.20
CA GLY A 202 7.89 -12.68 -16.32
C GLY A 202 7.98 -11.18 -16.07
N PHE A 203 8.84 -10.74 -15.14
CA PHE A 203 9.05 -9.35 -14.75
C PHE A 203 10.48 -9.15 -14.26
N ASP A 204 10.93 -7.89 -14.24
CA ASP A 204 12.25 -7.53 -13.72
C ASP A 204 12.27 -7.61 -12.19
N ARG A 205 12.86 -8.69 -11.67
CA ARG A 205 12.94 -8.96 -10.24
C ARG A 205 13.71 -7.87 -9.47
N GLU A 206 14.83 -7.41 -10.00
CA GLU A 206 15.66 -6.39 -9.35
C GLU A 206 14.94 -5.06 -9.27
N ARG A 207 14.23 -4.71 -10.34
CA ARG A 207 13.35 -3.53 -10.35
C ARG A 207 12.24 -3.64 -9.31
N TRP A 208 11.57 -4.78 -9.19
CA TRP A 208 10.53 -4.95 -8.17
C TRP A 208 11.09 -4.86 -6.74
N ILE A 209 12.30 -5.38 -6.51
CA ILE A 209 13.01 -5.22 -5.23
C ILE A 209 13.28 -3.73 -4.96
N ALA A 210 13.80 -2.99 -5.94
CA ALA A 210 14.06 -1.56 -5.83
C ALA A 210 12.78 -0.76 -5.51
N LEU A 211 11.68 -1.07 -6.21
CA LEU A 211 10.37 -0.46 -5.94
C LEU A 211 9.91 -0.73 -4.51
N CYS A 212 10.09 -1.94 -3.99
CA CYS A 212 9.77 -2.26 -2.59
C CYS A 212 10.61 -1.44 -1.59
N GLN A 213 11.89 -1.22 -1.89
CA GLN A 213 12.80 -0.43 -1.05
C GLN A 213 12.53 1.07 -1.09
N GLU A 214 12.07 1.59 -2.23
CA GLU A 214 11.69 3.00 -2.40
C GLU A 214 10.32 3.30 -1.81
N ILE A 215 9.32 2.48 -2.15
CA ILE A 215 7.92 2.71 -1.79
C ILE A 215 7.66 2.43 -0.31
N GLN A 216 8.28 1.36 0.23
CA GLN A 216 8.12 0.86 1.59
C GLN A 216 6.66 0.95 2.08
N ALA A 217 5.75 0.41 1.27
CA ALA A 217 4.36 0.34 1.65
C ALA A 217 4.21 -0.51 2.92
N GLY A 218 3.17 -0.21 3.69
CA GLY A 218 2.84 -0.98 4.87
C GLY A 218 1.34 -0.93 5.14
N ASP A 219 0.77 -2.09 5.43
CA ASP A 219 -0.60 -2.26 5.87
C ASP A 219 -0.63 -3.23 7.05
N ASN A 220 -0.89 -2.69 8.24
CA ASN A 220 -0.80 -3.43 9.49
C ASN A 220 -2.17 -3.93 9.99
N SER A 221 -3.18 -4.05 9.14
CA SER A 221 -4.51 -4.48 9.57
C SER A 221 -5.07 -5.63 8.72
N PRO A 222 -4.84 -6.91 9.03
CA PRO A 222 -4.19 -7.40 10.24
C PRO A 222 -2.68 -7.17 10.23
N VAL A 223 -2.04 -7.25 11.40
CA VAL A 223 -0.61 -6.91 11.59
C VAL A 223 0.33 -7.67 10.65
N TYR A 224 -0.03 -8.89 10.26
CA TYR A 224 0.71 -9.78 9.38
C TYR A 224 0.40 -9.63 7.88
N ARG A 225 -0.41 -8.63 7.50
CA ARG A 225 -0.97 -8.53 6.14
C ARG A 225 0.11 -8.39 5.07
N ASP A 226 1.20 -7.69 5.36
CA ASP A 226 2.29 -7.53 4.41
C ASP A 226 3.08 -8.84 4.20
N GLU A 227 3.30 -9.63 5.25
CA GLU A 227 3.91 -10.96 5.16
C GLU A 227 3.02 -11.93 4.39
N GLN A 228 1.73 -11.94 4.69
CA GLN A 228 0.75 -12.75 3.98
C GLN A 228 0.72 -12.42 2.49
N ARG A 229 0.64 -11.12 2.14
CA ARG A 229 0.61 -10.68 0.74
C ARG A 229 1.89 -11.07 0.01
N ALA A 230 3.06 -10.80 0.61
CA ALA A 230 4.35 -11.17 0.04
C ALA A 230 4.48 -12.68 -0.24
N PHE A 231 4.00 -13.51 0.69
CA PHE A 231 4.05 -14.97 0.52
C PHE A 231 3.07 -15.47 -0.53
N TYR A 232 1.85 -14.90 -0.60
CA TYR A 232 0.87 -15.28 -1.62
C TYR A 232 1.34 -14.91 -3.02
N ASP A 233 1.97 -13.74 -3.15
CA ASP A 233 2.61 -13.32 -4.40
C ASP A 233 3.74 -14.27 -4.80
N ALA A 234 4.55 -14.74 -3.85
CA ALA A 234 5.58 -15.74 -4.10
C ALA A 234 5.03 -17.12 -4.53
N ILE A 235 3.93 -17.57 -3.93
CA ILE A 235 3.28 -18.83 -4.36
C ILE A 235 2.90 -18.74 -5.84
N ARG A 236 2.29 -17.63 -6.28
CA ARG A 236 1.90 -17.48 -7.69
C ARG A 236 3.12 -17.51 -8.61
N ASP A 237 4.16 -16.75 -8.26
CA ASP A 237 5.35 -16.60 -9.10
C ASP A 237 6.15 -17.90 -9.23
N ILE A 238 6.21 -18.71 -8.16
CA ILE A 238 7.01 -19.94 -8.13
C ILE A 238 6.20 -21.17 -8.56
N VAL A 239 4.98 -21.33 -8.06
CA VAL A 239 4.18 -22.54 -8.29
C VAL A 239 3.55 -22.54 -9.68
N ALA A 240 3.16 -21.39 -10.25
CA ALA A 240 2.54 -21.38 -11.57
C ALA A 240 3.49 -21.94 -12.65
N PRO A 241 4.75 -21.49 -12.79
CA PRO A 241 5.66 -22.05 -13.79
C PRO A 241 5.93 -23.54 -13.58
N GLN A 242 6.09 -23.99 -12.33
CA GLN A 242 6.26 -25.40 -11.97
C GLN A 242 5.08 -26.29 -12.40
N MET A 243 3.89 -25.70 -12.56
CA MET A 243 2.65 -26.39 -12.98
C MET A 243 2.36 -26.21 -14.48
N GLY A 244 3.35 -25.77 -15.26
CA GLY A 244 3.27 -25.63 -16.71
C GLY A 244 2.55 -24.36 -17.18
N PHE A 245 2.44 -23.34 -16.34
CA PHE A 245 2.10 -21.99 -16.79
C PHE A 245 3.36 -21.30 -17.32
N LYS A 246 3.19 -20.25 -18.12
CA LYS A 246 4.29 -19.33 -18.43
C LYS A 246 4.73 -18.57 -17.16
N PRO A 247 5.98 -18.06 -17.10
CA PRO A 247 6.41 -17.14 -16.05
C PRO A 247 5.38 -16.04 -15.81
N VAL A 248 5.00 -15.82 -14.54
CA VAL A 248 3.98 -14.81 -14.18
C VAL A 248 4.49 -13.43 -14.56
N VAL A 249 3.67 -12.68 -15.29
CA VAL A 249 3.95 -11.28 -15.62
C VAL A 249 3.36 -10.39 -14.54
N ARG A 250 4.14 -9.43 -14.05
CA ARG A 250 3.69 -8.43 -13.08
C ARG A 250 3.69 -7.05 -13.70
N VAL A 251 2.62 -6.29 -13.46
CA VAL A 251 2.46 -4.92 -13.95
C VAL A 251 2.30 -3.99 -12.77
N PHE A 252 3.23 -3.05 -12.59
CA PHE A 252 3.08 -2.01 -11.57
C PHE A 252 2.10 -0.93 -12.06
N GLU A 253 1.03 -0.67 -11.30
CA GLU A 253 0.05 0.38 -11.61
C GLU A 253 0.70 1.76 -11.86
N GLY A 254 1.82 2.06 -11.17
CA GLY A 254 2.51 3.34 -11.27
C GLY A 254 3.21 3.58 -12.60
N ASP A 255 3.49 2.54 -13.38
CA ASP A 255 4.24 2.63 -14.63
C ASP A 255 3.39 3.07 -15.82
N VAL A 256 2.07 2.97 -15.69
CA VAL A 256 1.22 2.91 -16.85
C VAL A 256 -0.06 3.72 -16.72
N LEU A 257 -0.24 4.60 -17.70
CA LEU A 257 -1.50 5.25 -18.00
C LEU A 257 -2.22 4.43 -19.08
N TRP A 258 -2.98 3.43 -18.64
CA TRP A 258 -3.84 2.67 -19.54
C TRP A 258 -5.09 3.50 -19.85
N GLU A 259 -5.08 4.21 -20.98
CA GLU A 259 -6.24 4.97 -21.48
C GLU A 259 -6.69 4.47 -22.84
N ARG A 260 -5.80 4.41 -23.84
CA ARG A 260 -6.03 3.84 -25.18
C ARG A 260 -4.75 3.22 -25.73
N GLU A 261 -4.88 2.25 -26.63
CA GLU A 261 -3.73 1.56 -27.24
C GLU A 261 -2.82 2.51 -28.03
N SER A 262 -3.39 3.52 -28.70
CA SER A 262 -2.63 4.54 -29.44
C SER A 262 -1.85 5.51 -28.54
N THR A 263 -2.07 5.50 -27.22
CA THR A 263 -1.48 6.45 -26.26
C THR A 263 -0.71 5.74 -25.15
N LEU A 264 -0.28 4.50 -25.40
CA LEU A 264 0.46 3.71 -24.42
C LEU A 264 1.83 4.33 -24.11
N SER A 265 2.16 4.41 -22.82
CA SER A 265 3.50 4.77 -22.36
C SER A 265 4.54 3.72 -22.81
N ASP A 266 5.81 4.08 -22.83
CA ASP A 266 6.87 3.14 -23.21
C ASP A 266 6.98 1.96 -22.23
N ALA A 267 6.65 2.19 -20.95
CA ALA A 267 6.52 1.11 -19.97
C ALA A 267 5.38 0.13 -20.33
N ALA A 268 4.23 0.63 -20.80
CA ALA A 268 3.15 -0.22 -21.31
C ALA A 268 3.60 -1.06 -22.50
N LYS A 269 4.31 -0.45 -23.46
CA LYS A 269 4.82 -1.16 -24.64
C LYS A 269 5.83 -2.24 -24.24
N SER A 270 6.73 -1.95 -23.30
CA SER A 270 7.70 -2.93 -22.77
C SER A 270 7.01 -4.13 -22.10
N ILE A 271 5.93 -3.89 -21.35
CA ILE A 271 5.10 -4.95 -20.75
C ILE A 271 4.45 -5.81 -21.85
N LEU A 272 3.85 -5.17 -22.87
CA LEU A 272 3.21 -5.90 -23.97
C LEU A 272 4.24 -6.73 -24.76
N HIS A 273 5.43 -6.19 -25.00
CA HIS A 273 6.51 -6.92 -25.65
C HIS A 273 6.98 -8.13 -24.82
N THR A 274 7.04 -7.99 -23.49
CA THR A 274 7.35 -9.11 -22.59
C THR A 274 6.29 -10.21 -22.70
N ILE A 275 5.00 -9.84 -22.75
CA ILE A 275 3.89 -10.78 -22.96
C ILE A 275 4.02 -11.47 -24.32
N GLU A 276 4.23 -10.71 -25.39
CA GLU A 276 4.43 -11.19 -26.77
C GLU A 276 5.57 -12.21 -26.88
N SER A 277 6.71 -11.90 -26.27
CA SER A 277 7.87 -12.80 -26.19
C SER A 277 7.54 -14.11 -25.48
N LEU A 278 6.86 -14.06 -24.33
CA LEU A 278 6.50 -15.26 -23.56
C LEU A 278 5.51 -16.18 -24.29
N ILE A 279 4.60 -15.61 -25.09
CA ILE A 279 3.61 -16.37 -25.87
C ILE A 279 4.12 -16.80 -27.25
N GLY A 280 5.34 -16.41 -27.63
CA GLY A 280 5.97 -16.80 -28.90
C GLY A 280 5.46 -16.05 -30.12
N ARG A 281 5.00 -14.81 -29.95
CA ARG A 281 4.63 -13.89 -31.04
C ARG A 281 5.71 -12.79 -31.13
N THR A 282 6.77 -13.02 -31.88
CA THR A 282 7.79 -12.00 -32.24
C THR A 282 7.54 -11.48 -33.64
#